data_AF-A0A969VQF0-F1
#
_entry.id   AF-A0A969VQF0-F1
#
_cell.length_a   1.000
_cell.length_b   1.000
_cell.length_c   1.000
_cell.angle_alpha   90.00
_cell.angle_beta   90.00
_cell.angle_gamma   90.00
#
_symmetry.space_group_name_H-M   'P 1'
#
loop_
_entity.id
_entity.type
_entity.pdbx_description
1 polymer ?
#
loop_
_entity_poly.entity_id
_entity_poly.type
_entity_poly.pdbx_seq_one_letter_code
_entity_poly.pdbx_strand_id
1 'polypeptide(L)'
;MTNQSIPGLNRIKNILSQEFPYEWTQPPDVTKGVLTTNQAFVIAKDTGVSPVEAAKQIQTKLQDFINTNNLILDVKTIGPYVNIVLSNNYLQNFL
;
A
#
# COMPACT_ATOMS: atom_id res chain seq x y z
N MET A 1 12.15 -1.75 21.61
CA MET A 1 11.04 -2.04 20.67
C MET A 1 11.62 -2.86 19.54
N THR A 2 11.33 -4.15 19.49
CA THR A 2 11.87 -5.06 18.49
C THR A 2 11.21 -4.78 17.13
N ASN A 3 12.02 -4.39 16.15
CA ASN A 3 11.61 -4.37 14.74
C ASN A 3 11.18 -5.78 14.35
N GLN A 4 9.89 -6.08 14.40
CA GLN A 4 9.37 -7.29 13.80
C GLN A 4 9.48 -7.11 12.28
N SER A 5 10.54 -7.66 11.70
CA SER A 5 10.69 -7.76 10.26
C SER A 5 9.57 -8.67 9.75
N ILE A 6 8.56 -8.09 9.09
CA ILE A 6 7.50 -8.85 8.43
C ILE A 6 8.17 -9.70 7.34
N PRO A 7 8.11 -11.04 7.41
CA PRO A 7 8.69 -11.90 6.39
C PRO A 7 8.15 -11.54 5.00
N GLY A 8 9.05 -11.32 4.04
CA GLY A 8 8.66 -10.95 2.68
C GLY A 8 8.40 -9.44 2.44
N LEU A 9 8.55 -8.57 3.44
CA LEU A 9 8.36 -7.11 3.25
C LEU A 9 9.23 -6.52 2.14
N ASN A 10 10.51 -6.90 2.08
CA ASN A 10 11.42 -6.45 1.02
C ASN A 10 10.97 -6.93 -0.36
N ARG A 11 10.40 -8.14 -0.44
CA ARG A 11 9.86 -8.66 -1.70
C ARG A 11 8.63 -7.87 -2.14
N ILE A 12 7.72 -7.57 -1.21
CA ILE A 12 6.53 -6.74 -1.48
C ILE A 12 6.96 -5.35 -1.94
N LYS A 13 7.89 -4.71 -1.22
CA LYS A 13 8.42 -3.39 -1.57
C LYS A 13 9.06 -3.39 -2.96
N ASN A 14 9.83 -4.42 -3.30
CA ASN A 14 10.47 -4.54 -4.62
C ASN A 14 9.44 -4.67 -5.75
N ILE A 15 8.44 -5.53 -5.59
CA ILE A 15 7.37 -5.72 -6.61
C ILE A 15 6.61 -4.40 -6.82
N LEU A 16 6.23 -3.72 -5.74
CA LEU A 16 5.50 -2.46 -5.83
C LEU A 16 6.35 -1.35 -6.41
N SER A 17 7.63 -1.24 -6.03
CA SER A 17 8.50 -0.14 -6.48
C SER A 17 8.88 -0.21 -7.95
N GLN A 18 8.75 -1.37 -8.60
CA GLN A 18 8.98 -1.52 -10.04
C GLN A 18 7.88 -0.85 -10.86
N GLU A 19 6.62 -1.00 -10.46
CA GLU A 19 5.46 -0.44 -11.17
C GLU A 19 5.05 0.93 -10.61
N PHE A 20 5.22 1.13 -9.30
CA PHE A 20 4.84 2.31 -8.55
C PHE A 20 6.05 2.84 -7.78
N PRO A 21 6.90 3.68 -8.41
CA PRO A 21 8.13 4.20 -7.82
C PRO A 21 7.86 5.30 -6.77
N TYR A 22 6.96 5.00 -5.83
CA TYR A 22 6.59 5.86 -4.72
C TYR A 22 7.51 5.62 -3.53
N GLU A 23 7.50 6.57 -2.60
CA GLU A 23 8.16 6.37 -1.32
C GLU A 23 7.32 5.43 -0.44
N TRP A 24 7.75 4.17 -0.37
CA TRP A 24 7.15 3.14 0.46
C TRP A 24 7.87 3.01 1.80
N THR A 25 7.12 3.23 2.89
CA THR A 25 7.60 3.16 4.28
C THR A 25 6.72 2.24 5.11
N GLN A 26 7.17 1.86 6.31
CA GLN A 26 6.29 1.17 7.27
C GLN A 26 5.34 2.19 7.91
N PRO A 27 4.05 1.86 8.08
CA PRO A 27 3.16 2.73 8.83
C PRO A 27 3.58 2.79 10.30
N PRO A 28 3.38 3.93 10.99
CA PRO A 28 3.70 4.07 12.41
C PRO A 28 2.84 3.16 13.31
N ASP A 29 1.70 2.72 12.79
CA ASP A 29 0.80 1.76 13.41
C ASP A 29 0.69 0.54 12.51
N VAL A 30 1.21 -0.60 12.98
CA VAL A 30 1.26 -1.86 12.24
C VAL A 30 -0.12 -2.42 11.91
N THR A 31 -1.17 -2.01 12.62
CA THR A 31 -2.55 -2.42 12.33
C THR A 31 -3.08 -1.83 11.02
N LYS A 32 -2.42 -0.78 10.51
CA LYS A 32 -2.79 -0.09 9.26
C LYS A 32 -2.21 -0.76 8.02
N GLY A 33 -1.27 -1.70 8.18
CA GLY A 33 -0.72 -2.47 7.07
C GLY A 33 0.78 -2.73 7.17
N VAL A 34 1.33 -3.24 6.06
CA VAL A 34 2.74 -3.60 5.92
C VAL A 34 3.57 -2.48 5.29
N LEU A 35 2.94 -1.70 4.40
CA LEU A 35 3.55 -0.54 3.73
C LEU A 35 2.53 0.60 3.64
N THR A 36 3.04 1.83 3.66
CA THR A 36 2.26 3.04 3.43
C THR A 36 3.02 4.00 2.53
N THR A 37 2.29 4.87 1.84
CA THR A 37 2.86 5.98 1.08
C THR A 37 2.03 7.25 1.24
N ASN A 38 2.71 8.38 1.17
CA ASN A 38 2.16 9.74 1.16
C ASN A 38 2.05 10.31 -0.27
N GLN A 39 2.23 9.48 -1.31
CA GLN A 39 2.25 9.90 -2.72
C GLN A 39 1.04 10.75 -3.14
N ALA A 40 -0.12 10.54 -2.51
CA ALA A 40 -1.33 11.31 -2.81
C ALA A 40 -1.14 12.82 -2.57
N PHE A 41 -0.32 13.22 -1.60
CA PHE A 41 0.00 14.64 -1.36
C PHE A 41 0.83 15.24 -2.49
N VAL A 42 1.78 14.46 -3.04
CA VAL A 42 2.60 14.87 -4.18
C VAL A 42 1.71 15.06 -5.41
N ILE A 43 0.88 14.06 -5.74
CA ILE A 43 -0.04 14.13 -6.88
C ILE A 43 -1.03 15.29 -6.73
N ALA A 44 -1.58 15.50 -5.54
CA ALA A 44 -2.52 16.59 -5.28
C ALA A 44 -1.88 17.97 -5.48
N LYS A 45 -0.62 18.14 -5.04
CA LYS A 45 0.13 19.38 -5.27
C LYS A 45 0.33 19.66 -6.76
N ASP A 46 0.63 18.63 -7.55
CA ASP A 46 0.96 18.77 -8.97
C ASP A 46 -0.27 18.93 -9.86
N THR A 47 -1.41 18.35 -9.48
CA THR A 47 -2.62 18.30 -10.32
C THR A 47 -3.79 19.16 -9.81
N GLY A 48 -3.68 19.73 -8.60
CA GLY A 48 -4.71 20.57 -8.00
C GLY A 48 -5.95 19.80 -7.50
N VAL A 49 -5.94 18.46 -7.53
CA VAL A 49 -7.00 17.63 -6.94
C VAL A 49 -6.82 17.51 -5.43
N SER A 50 -7.87 17.16 -4.69
CA SER A 50 -7.73 16.93 -3.26
C SER A 50 -6.84 15.70 -2.97
N PRO A 51 -6.01 15.70 -1.91
CA PRO A 51 -5.20 14.54 -1.53
C PRO A 51 -6.00 13.26 -1.29
N VAL A 52 -7.23 13.36 -0.79
CA VAL A 52 -8.11 12.20 -0.60
C VAL A 52 -8.53 11.61 -1.95
N GLU A 53 -8.83 12.45 -2.94
CA GLU A 53 -9.17 11.98 -4.27
C GLU A 53 -7.97 11.36 -4.99
N ALA A 54 -6.79 11.96 -4.89
CA ALA A 54 -5.55 11.37 -5.38
C ALA A 54 -5.28 10.01 -4.73
N ALA A 55 -5.52 9.85 -3.43
CA ALA A 55 -5.34 8.59 -2.73
C ALA A 55 -6.28 7.50 -3.27
N LYS A 56 -7.54 7.82 -3.57
CA LYS A 56 -8.49 6.87 -4.21
C LYS A 56 -8.02 6.44 -5.59
N GLN A 57 -7.53 7.38 -6.41
CA GLN A 57 -7.01 7.04 -7.73
C GLN A 57 -5.80 6.12 -7.66
N ILE A 58 -4.88 6.37 -6.72
CA ILE A 58 -3.76 5.48 -6.46
C ILE A 58 -4.26 4.11 -5.97
N GLN A 59 -5.24 4.07 -5.06
CA GLN A 59 -5.83 2.84 -4.56
C GLN A 59 -6.38 1.97 -5.70
N THR A 60 -7.18 2.54 -6.60
CA THR A 60 -7.73 1.81 -7.75
C THR A 60 -6.61 1.19 -8.59
N LYS A 61 -5.60 1.98 -8.98
CA LYS A 61 -4.48 1.48 -9.80
C LYS A 61 -3.69 0.36 -9.11
N LEU A 62 -3.42 0.51 -7.81
CA LEU A 62 -2.73 -0.52 -7.03
C LEU A 62 -3.59 -1.79 -6.88
N GLN A 63 -4.89 -1.64 -6.64
CA GLN A 63 -5.79 -2.77 -6.51
C GLN A 63 -5.89 -3.54 -7.82
N ASP A 64 -5.98 -2.84 -8.96
CA ASP A 64 -5.98 -3.45 -10.29
C ASP A 64 -4.68 -4.22 -10.55
N PHE A 65 -3.52 -3.64 -10.21
CA PHE A 65 -2.23 -4.31 -10.32
C PHE A 65 -2.16 -5.56 -9.42
N ILE A 66 -2.61 -5.46 -8.17
CA ILE A 66 -2.64 -6.58 -7.20
C ILE A 66 -3.52 -7.71 -7.71
N ASN A 67 -4.73 -7.39 -8.19
CA ASN A 67 -5.67 -8.36 -8.73
C ASN A 67 -5.11 -9.04 -10.00
N THR A 68 -4.56 -8.25 -10.93
CA THR A 68 -3.98 -8.75 -12.18
C THR A 68 -2.83 -9.71 -11.94
N ASN A 69 -2.00 -9.44 -10.93
CA ASN A 69 -0.84 -10.26 -10.57
C ASN A 69 -1.15 -11.34 -9.51
N ASN A 70 -2.41 -11.50 -9.12
CA ASN A 70 -2.86 -12.44 -8.09
C ASN A 70 -2.04 -12.33 -6.78
N LEU A 71 -1.68 -11.10 -6.39
CA LEU A 71 -0.91 -10.88 -5.17
C LEU A 71 -1.83 -11.05 -3.96
N ILE A 72 -1.31 -11.66 -2.89
CA ILE A 72 -2.06 -11.86 -1.65
C ILE A 72 -2.00 -10.59 -0.77
N LEU A 73 -2.39 -9.47 -1.37
CA LEU A 73 -2.36 -8.12 -0.82
C LEU A 73 -3.71 -7.45 -1.04
N ASP A 74 -3.95 -6.37 -0.31
CA ASP A 74 -5.12 -5.51 -0.47
C ASP A 74 -4.71 -4.05 -0.20
N VAL A 75 -5.49 -3.10 -0.70
CA VAL A 75 -5.17 -1.67 -0.65
C VAL A 75 -6.24 -0.90 0.12
N LYS A 76 -5.81 -0.17 1.15
CA LYS A 76 -6.70 0.65 1.99
C LYS A 76 -6.25 2.10 2.04
N THR A 77 -7.19 3.01 1.92
CA THR A 77 -6.95 4.44 2.15
C THR A 77 -7.40 4.87 3.53
N ILE A 78 -6.57 5.62 4.23
CA ILE A 78 -6.92 6.28 5.51
C ILE A 78 -6.61 7.76 5.33
N GLY A 79 -7.65 8.54 5.01
CA GLY A 79 -7.47 9.91 4.53
C GLY A 79 -6.60 9.91 3.25
N PRO A 80 -5.57 10.76 3.15
CA PRO A 80 -4.69 10.82 1.98
C PRO A 80 -3.57 9.77 1.96
N TYR A 81 -3.50 8.88 2.95
CA TYR A 81 -2.50 7.82 2.99
C TYR A 81 -3.01 6.57 2.30
N VAL A 82 -2.16 5.95 1.48
CA VAL A 82 -2.45 4.68 0.81
C VAL A 82 -1.62 3.59 1.49
N ASN A 83 -2.31 2.55 1.97
CA ASN A 83 -1.71 1.47 2.75
C ASN A 83 -1.89 0.14 2.03
N ILE A 84 -0.85 -0.68 2.07
CA ILE A 84 -0.86 -2.07 1.62
C ILE A 84 -1.06 -2.94 2.85
N VAL A 85 -2.03 -3.84 2.79
CA VAL A 85 -2.31 -4.81 3.85
C VAL A 85 -2.21 -6.23 3.26
N LEU A 86 -1.98 -7.23 4.12
CA LEU A 86 -2.13 -8.62 3.72
C LEU A 86 -3.62 -8.90 3.51
N SER A 87 -4.00 -9.56 2.41
CA SER A 87 -5.41 -9.89 2.20
C SER A 87 -5.86 -10.94 3.21
N ASN A 88 -7.13 -10.88 3.63
CA ASN A 88 -7.69 -11.85 4.59
C ASN A 88 -7.59 -13.32 4.10
N ASN A 89 -7.49 -13.54 2.78
CA ASN A 89 -7.27 -14.87 2.20
C ASN A 89 -5.89 -15.45 2.57
N TYR A 90 -4.92 -14.63 2.98
CA TYR A 90 -3.65 -15.11 3.54
C TYR A 90 -3.87 -15.81 4.88
N LEU A 91 -4.74 -15.28 5.74
CA LEU A 91 -4.97 -15.80 7.10
C LEU A 91 -5.84 -17.07 7.11
N GLN A 92 -6.77 -17.20 6.17
CA GLN A 92 -7.64 -18.37 6.02
C GLN A 92 -6.90 -19.63 5.54
N ASN A 93 -5.74 -19.51 4.89
CA ASN A 93 -4.93 -20.66 4.49
C ASN A 93 -4.07 -21.23 5.64
N PHE A 94 -4.15 -20.64 6.84
CA PHE A 94 -3.46 -21.11 8.05
C PHE A 94 -4.42 -21.44 9.21
N LEU A 95 -5.74 -21.39 8.98
CA LEU A 95 -6.80 -21.79 9.90
C LEU A 95 -7.50 -23.04 9.35
#